data_AF-A0A6L6C782-F1
#
_entry.id   AF-A0A6L6C782-F1
#
_cell.length_a   1.000
_cell.length_b   1.000
_cell.length_c   1.000
_cell.angle_alpha   90.00
_cell.angle_beta   90.00
_cell.angle_gamma   90.00
#
_symmetry.space_group_name_H-M   'P 1'
#
loop_
_entity.id
_entity.type
_entity.pdbx_description
1 polymer ?
#
loop_
_entity_poly.entity_id
_entity_poly.type
_entity_poly.pdbx_seq_one_letter_code
_entity_poly.pdbx_strand_id
1 'polypeptide(L)'
;MNNVDLVWSDATAEVHRFVVGPVENNVYVVRCRQSGEALLIDAANEHERLLEIARALGVQRVAETHGHWDHIQAVEAVREAGIDVWVRQEDAAMLPSYDALLEDDAVLSVGALRIRTLH
;
A
#
# COMPACT_ATOMS: atom_id res chain seq x y z
N MET A 1 15.59 -9.71 -2.21
CA MET A 1 14.78 -8.71 -1.46
C MET A 1 15.08 -8.91 0.00
N ASN A 2 16.03 -8.15 0.55
CA ASN A 2 16.36 -8.30 1.95
C ASN A 2 15.24 -7.65 2.79
N ASN A 3 14.83 -8.32 3.86
CA ASN A 3 13.93 -7.78 4.89
C ASN A 3 12.47 -7.51 4.45
N VAL A 4 11.90 -8.41 3.63
CA VAL A 4 10.45 -8.50 3.38
C VAL A 4 9.95 -9.82 3.97
N ASP A 5 9.19 -9.73 5.06
CA ASP A 5 8.70 -10.89 5.81
C ASP A 5 7.33 -11.31 5.27
N LEU A 6 7.15 -12.59 4.93
CA LEU A 6 5.82 -13.18 4.78
C LEU A 6 5.23 -13.43 6.17
N VAL A 7 4.38 -12.51 6.65
CA VAL A 7 3.85 -12.56 8.01
C VAL A 7 2.57 -13.38 8.13
N TRP A 8 1.85 -13.58 7.02
CA TRP A 8 0.67 -14.42 6.96
C TRP A 8 0.41 -14.91 5.54
N SER A 9 -0.16 -16.10 5.39
CA SER A 9 -0.67 -16.59 4.11
C SER A 9 -1.73 -17.68 4.30
N ASP A 10 -2.58 -17.83 3.29
CA ASP A 10 -3.48 -18.97 3.13
C ASP A 10 -3.50 -19.45 1.67
N ALA A 11 -4.52 -20.23 1.28
CA ALA A 11 -4.66 -20.73 -0.08
C ALA A 11 -4.90 -19.63 -1.13
N THR A 12 -5.37 -18.46 -0.73
CA THR A 12 -5.83 -17.37 -1.60
C THR A 12 -5.00 -16.11 -1.52
N ALA A 13 -4.37 -15.82 -0.38
CA ALA A 13 -3.73 -14.55 -0.10
C ALA A 13 -2.37 -14.70 0.61
N GLU A 14 -1.54 -13.68 0.45
CA GLU A 14 -0.28 -13.46 1.17
C GLU A 14 -0.27 -12.05 1.75
N VAL A 15 0.25 -11.90 2.97
CA VAL A 15 0.53 -10.60 3.57
C VAL A 15 2.02 -10.53 3.86
N HIS A 16 2.67 -9.59 3.18
CA HIS A 16 4.08 -9.28 3.37
C HIS A 16 4.22 -8.02 4.21
N ARG A 17 5.24 -7.95 5.07
CA ARG A 17 5.56 -6.78 5.89
C ARG A 17 7.03 -6.43 5.72
N PHE A 18 7.33 -5.14 5.72
CA PHE A 18 8.70 -4.65 5.80
C PHE A 18 8.74 -3.30 6.51
N VAL A 19 9.88 -3.01 7.14
CA VAL A 19 10.09 -1.78 7.91
C VAL A 19 10.87 -0.78 7.05
N VAL A 20 10.43 0.48 7.03
CA VAL A 20 11.08 1.57 6.28
C VAL A 20 11.26 2.82 7.13
N GLY A 21 12.28 3.59 6.80
CA GLY A 21 12.51 4.92 7.32
C GLY A 21 13.05 4.95 8.76
N PRO A 22 13.42 6.14 9.24
CA PRO A 22 14.10 6.31 10.53
C PRO A 22 13.21 6.11 11.75
N VAL A 23 11.88 6.07 11.57
CA VAL A 23 10.89 5.84 12.64
C VAL A 23 10.32 4.43 12.62
N GLU A 24 10.92 3.53 11.84
CA GLU A 24 10.56 2.11 11.78
C GLU A 24 9.09 1.85 11.39
N ASN A 25 8.62 2.52 10.33
CA ASN A 25 7.25 2.33 9.84
C ASN A 25 7.05 0.95 9.24
N ASN A 26 6.03 0.24 9.73
CA ASN A 26 5.63 -1.05 9.17
C ASN A 26 4.73 -0.82 7.97
N VAL A 27 5.21 -1.23 6.81
CA VAL A 27 4.48 -1.20 5.55
C VAL A 27 4.06 -2.61 5.19
N TYR A 28 2.88 -2.76 4.59
CA TYR A 28 2.30 -4.06 4.28
C TYR A 28 1.93 -4.19 2.82
N VAL A 29 2.03 -5.40 2.27
CA VAL A 29 1.51 -5.74 0.94
C VAL A 29 0.55 -6.92 1.07
N VAL A 30 -0.70 -6.71 0.64
CA VAL A 30 -1.71 -7.76 0.52
C VAL A 30 -1.76 -8.23 -0.92
N ARG A 31 -1.40 -9.49 -1.17
CA ARG A 31 -1.26 -10.06 -2.51
C ARG A 31 -2.22 -11.21 -2.74
N CYS A 32 -2.95 -11.16 -3.86
CA CYS A 32 -3.76 -12.27 -4.35
C CYS A 32 -2.87 -13.35 -4.96
N ARG A 33 -2.89 -14.56 -4.41
CA ARG A 33 -2.08 -15.68 -4.92
C ARG A 33 -2.50 -16.13 -6.32
N GLN A 34 -3.79 -15.97 -6.65
CA GLN A 34 -4.36 -16.44 -7.91
C GLN A 34 -3.99 -15.53 -9.09
N SER A 35 -4.13 -14.21 -8.95
CA SER A 35 -3.83 -13.25 -10.03
C SER A 35 -2.41 -12.68 -9.94
N GLY A 36 -1.82 -12.68 -8.75
CA GLY A 36 -0.56 -12.01 -8.45
C GLY A 36 -0.68 -10.50 -8.25
N GLU A 37 -1.88 -9.92 -8.35
CA GLU A 37 -2.15 -8.53 -8.03
C GLU A 37 -1.97 -8.26 -6.53
N ALA A 38 -1.51 -7.06 -6.21
CA ALA A 38 -1.31 -6.65 -4.83
C ALA A 38 -1.73 -5.19 -4.55
N LEU A 39 -2.04 -4.94 -3.29
CA LEU A 39 -2.26 -3.63 -2.69
C LEU A 39 -1.16 -3.36 -1.67
N LEU A 40 -0.50 -2.22 -1.78
CA LEU A 40 0.41 -1.69 -0.75
C LEU A 40 -0.39 -0.87 0.26
N ILE A 41 -0.09 -1.02 1.54
CA ILE A 41 -0.67 -0.25 2.64
C ILE A 41 0.42 0.66 3.19
N ASP A 42 0.20 1.97 3.07
CA ASP A 42 1.10 3.09 3.39
C ASP A 42 2.38 3.22 2.52
N ALA A 43 2.51 4.32 1.77
CA ALA A 43 3.73 4.70 1.07
C ALA A 43 4.67 5.52 1.98
N ALA A 44 5.13 4.89 3.06
CA ALA A 44 5.78 5.55 4.19
C ALA A 44 7.12 6.24 3.91
N ASN A 45 8.14 5.50 3.45
CA ASN A 45 9.51 6.01 3.27
C ASN A 45 10.31 5.08 2.33
N GLU A 46 11.59 5.40 2.06
CA GLU A 46 12.51 4.59 1.24
C GLU A 46 11.93 4.29 -0.16
N HIS A 47 11.52 5.35 -0.87
CA HIS A 47 10.78 5.25 -2.14
C HIS A 47 11.40 4.28 -3.16
N GLU A 48 12.72 4.25 -3.34
CA GLU A 48 13.37 3.30 -4.27
C GLU A 48 13.09 1.84 -3.89
N ARG A 49 13.21 1.52 -2.60
CA ARG A 49 12.95 0.18 -2.06
C ARG A 49 11.46 -0.17 -2.14
N LEU A 50 10.57 0.78 -1.82
CA LEU A 50 9.13 0.60 -2.00
C LEU A 50 8.78 0.25 -3.45
N LEU A 51 9.35 0.98 -4.41
CA LEU A 51 9.12 0.75 -5.83
C LEU A 51 9.68 -0.60 -6.31
N GLU A 52 10.83 -1.04 -5.79
CA GLU A 52 11.35 -2.39 -6.06
C GLU A 52 10.41 -3.48 -5.54
N ILE A 53 9.92 -3.34 -4.32
CA ILE A 53 8.97 -4.29 -3.71
C ILE A 53 7.64 -4.28 -4.45
N ALA A 54 7.14 -3.09 -4.80
CA ALA A 54 5.91 -2.91 -5.55
C ALA A 54 5.96 -3.66 -6.89
N ARG A 55 7.04 -3.46 -7.67
CA ARG A 55 7.27 -4.20 -8.92
C ARG A 55 7.37 -5.71 -8.71
N ALA A 56 8.07 -6.13 -7.67
CA ALA A 56 8.30 -7.54 -7.38
C ALA A 56 7.03 -8.30 -6.98
N LEU A 57 6.16 -7.67 -6.20
CA LEU A 57 4.96 -8.29 -5.65
C LEU A 57 3.70 -8.04 -6.49
N GLY A 58 3.79 -7.24 -7.56
CA GLY A 58 2.66 -6.95 -8.44
C GLY A 58 1.70 -5.91 -7.85
N VAL A 59 2.22 -4.92 -7.12
CA VAL A 59 1.42 -3.83 -6.55
C VAL A 59 0.89 -2.96 -7.67
N GLN A 60 -0.43 -2.76 -7.70
CA GLN A 60 -1.11 -1.90 -8.67
C GLN A 60 -1.61 -0.59 -8.04
N ARG A 61 -1.83 -0.59 -6.73
CA ARG A 61 -2.40 0.52 -5.97
C ARG A 61 -1.78 0.61 -4.58
N VAL A 62 -1.85 1.79 -4.00
CA VAL A 62 -1.56 2.06 -2.60
C VAL A 62 -2.82 2.56 -1.92
N ALA A 63 -3.07 2.08 -0.71
CA ALA A 63 -4.03 2.69 0.20
C ALA A 63 -3.27 3.25 1.41
N GLU A 64 -3.37 4.55 1.63
CA GLU A 64 -2.91 5.18 2.87
C GLU A 64 -3.96 4.92 3.96
N THR A 65 -3.50 4.45 5.12
CA THR A 65 -4.36 4.27 6.29
C THR A 65 -4.81 5.60 6.86
N HIS A 66 -3.92 6.60 6.87
CA HIS A 66 -4.17 7.96 7.33
C HIS A 66 -3.09 8.94 6.82
N GLY A 67 -3.28 10.23 7.05
CA GLY A 67 -2.43 11.31 6.49
C GLY A 67 -1.20 11.73 7.31
N HIS A 68 -0.76 10.95 8.31
CA HIS A 68 0.38 11.37 9.14
C HIS A 68 1.68 11.37 8.32
N TRP A 69 2.52 12.38 8.55
CA TRP A 69 3.65 12.74 7.67
C TRP A 69 4.66 11.61 7.44
N ASP A 70 4.79 10.67 8.37
CA ASP A 70 5.74 9.55 8.28
C ASP A 70 5.18 8.34 7.52
N HIS A 71 3.89 8.32 7.21
CA HIS A 71 3.23 7.30 6.38
C HIS A 71 3.12 7.69 4.90
N ILE A 72 3.42 8.94 4.53
CA ILE A 72 3.14 9.47 3.18
C ILE A 72 4.38 9.96 2.40
N GLN A 73 5.61 9.73 2.89
CA GLN A 73 6.79 10.38 2.29
C GLN A 73 7.15 9.85 0.89
N ALA A 74 6.66 8.68 0.49
CA ALA A 74 6.92 8.09 -0.82
C ALA A 74 5.74 8.23 -1.80
N VAL A 75 4.65 8.91 -1.41
CA VAL A 75 3.43 9.06 -2.22
C VAL A 75 3.72 9.61 -3.62
N GLU A 76 4.49 10.71 -3.73
CA GLU A 76 4.78 11.30 -5.04
C GLU A 76 5.55 10.34 -5.95
N ALA A 77 6.60 9.69 -5.43
CA ALA A 77 7.41 8.74 -6.19
C ALA A 77 6.62 7.50 -6.64
N VAL A 78 5.70 7.02 -5.81
CA VAL A 78 4.77 5.93 -6.14
C VAL A 78 3.84 6.34 -7.29
N ARG A 79 3.25 7.53 -7.22
CA ARG A 79 2.37 8.05 -8.28
C ARG A 79 3.11 8.30 -9.58
N GLU A 80 4.31 8.87 -9.51
CA GLU A 80 5.18 9.06 -10.68
C GLU A 80 5.56 7.74 -11.36
N ALA A 81 5.62 6.64 -10.59
CA ALA A 81 5.82 5.30 -11.12
C ALA A 81 4.54 4.66 -11.73
N GLY A 82 3.41 5.38 -11.72
CA GLY A 82 2.14 4.93 -12.29
C GLY A 82 1.32 4.00 -11.39
N ILE A 83 1.53 4.07 -10.08
CA ILE A 83 0.74 3.33 -9.08
C ILE A 83 -0.25 4.31 -8.43
N ASP A 84 -1.55 4.04 -8.53
CA ASP A 84 -2.56 4.94 -7.95
C ASP A 84 -2.47 4.95 -6.42
N VAL A 85 -2.58 6.12 -5.81
CA VAL A 85 -2.62 6.31 -4.35
C VAL A 85 -4.01 6.73 -3.91
N TRP A 86 -4.56 5.99 -2.96
CA TRP A 86 -5.90 6.21 -2.43
C TRP A 86 -5.85 6.58 -0.94
N VAL A 87 -6.68 7.52 -0.53
CA VAL A 87 -6.73 8.02 0.85
C VAL A 87 -8.15 8.44 1.24
N ARG A 88 -8.43 8.56 2.53
CA ARG A 88 -9.67 9.12 3.07
C ARG A 88 -9.79 10.62 2.81
N GLN A 89 -11.02 11.10 2.64
CA GLN A 89 -11.31 12.53 2.42
C GLN A 89 -10.85 13.41 3.59
N GLU A 90 -10.92 12.89 4.81
CA GLU A 90 -10.52 13.57 6.03
C GLU A 90 -9.01 13.88 6.06
N ASP A 91 -8.21 13.05 5.39
CA ASP A 91 -6.75 13.13 5.36
C ASP A 91 -6.19 13.57 4.00
N ALA A 92 -7.03 13.67 2.97
CA ALA A 92 -6.63 14.00 1.61
C ALA A 92 -5.82 15.31 1.50
N ALA A 93 -6.12 16.28 2.37
CA ALA A 93 -5.41 17.57 2.42
C ALA A 93 -4.00 17.48 3.03
N MET A 94 -3.65 16.36 3.69
CA MET A 94 -2.32 16.14 4.27
C MET A 94 -1.34 15.53 3.27
N LEU A 95 -1.84 14.87 2.22
CA LEU A 95 -1.02 14.24 1.20
C LEU A 95 -0.55 15.27 0.16
N PRO A 96 0.68 15.13 -0.37
CA PRO A 96 1.15 15.98 -1.46
C PRO A 96 0.34 15.75 -2.75
N SER A 97 -0.16 14.53 -2.96
CA SER A 97 -1.06 14.18 -4.06
C SER A 97 -1.73 12.81 -3.87
N TYR A 98 -2.81 12.54 -4.59
CA TYR A 98 -3.55 11.26 -4.58
C TYR A 98 -4.39 11.13 -5.85
N ASP A 99 -4.96 9.94 -6.10
CA ASP A 99 -5.70 9.61 -7.32
C ASP A 99 -7.18 9.29 -7.08
N ALA A 100 -7.52 8.79 -5.88
CA ALA A 100 -8.92 8.54 -5.51
C ALA A 100 -9.16 8.66 -4.00
N LEU A 101 -10.43 8.87 -3.65
CA LEU A 101 -10.89 8.88 -2.27
C LEU A 101 -11.45 7.50 -1.88
N LEU A 102 -11.09 7.07 -0.67
CA LEU A 102 -11.67 5.91 -0.01
C LEU A 102 -12.93 6.34 0.75
N GLU A 103 -14.04 5.65 0.51
CA GLU A 103 -15.26 5.81 1.29
C GLU A 103 -15.27 4.83 2.48
N ASP A 104 -16.16 5.09 3.44
CA ASP A 104 -16.46 4.10 4.48
C ASP A 104 -17.17 2.88 3.89
N ASP A 105 -16.89 1.70 4.45
CA ASP A 105 -17.39 0.40 3.98
C ASP A 105 -17.16 0.08 2.48
N ALA A 106 -16.27 0.82 1.82
CA ALA A 106 -15.89 0.57 0.44
C ALA A 106 -15.19 -0.79 0.31
N VAL A 107 -15.51 -1.52 -0.78
CA VAL A 107 -14.85 -2.80 -1.08
C VAL A 107 -13.95 -2.66 -2.29
N LEU A 108 -12.67 -2.82 -2.06
CA LEU A 108 -11.61 -2.81 -3.05
C LEU A 108 -11.34 -4.24 -3.51
N SER A 109 -11.26 -4.44 -4.83
CA SER A 109 -10.86 -5.74 -5.40
C SER A 109 -9.35 -5.77 -5.61
N VAL A 110 -8.68 -6.83 -5.17
CA VAL A 110 -7.27 -7.12 -5.50
C VAL A 110 -7.22 -8.53 -6.07
N GLY A 111 -7.22 -8.66 -7.40
CA GLY A 111 -7.53 -9.92 -8.06
C GLY A 111 -8.89 -10.47 -7.60
N ALA A 112 -8.87 -11.69 -7.05
CA ALA A 112 -10.03 -12.35 -6.48
C ALA A 112 -10.31 -11.96 -5.01
N LEU A 113 -9.43 -11.18 -4.36
CA LEU A 113 -9.61 -10.73 -2.98
C LEU A 113 -10.54 -9.53 -2.90
N ARG A 114 -11.23 -9.40 -1.76
CA ARG A 114 -12.08 -8.26 -1.41
C ARG A 114 -11.58 -7.66 -0.11
N ILE A 115 -11.12 -6.41 -0.16
CA ILE A 115 -10.62 -5.65 1.00
C ILE A 115 -11.67 -4.60 1.32
N ARG A 116 -12.22 -4.62 2.54
CA ARG A 116 -13.23 -3.66 2.98
C ARG A 116 -12.58 -2.60 3.88
N THR A 117 -12.84 -1.33 3.61
CA THR A 117 -12.42 -0.23 4.47
C THR A 117 -13.25 -0.22 5.76
N LEU A 118 -12.62 0.18 6.86
CA LEU A 118 -13.26 0.38 8.16
C LEU A 118 -12.82 1.74 8.66
N HIS A 119 -13.77 2.58 9.05
CA HIS A 119 -13.51 3.85 9.72
C HIS A 119 -13.56 3.69 11.25
#